data_AF-A0A382FC79-F1
#
_entry.id   AF-A0A382FC79-F1
#
_cell.length_a   1.000
_cell.length_b   1.000
_cell.length_c   1.000
_cell.angle_alpha   90.00
_cell.angle_beta   90.00
_cell.angle_gamma   90.00
#
_symmetry.space_group_name_H-M   'P 1'
#
loop_
_entity.id
_entity.type
_entity.pdbx_description
1 polymer ?
#
loop_
_entity_poly.entity_id
_entity_poly.type
_entity_poly.pdbx_seq_one_letter_code
_entity_poly.pdbx_strand_id
1 'polypeptide(L)'
;FMNRFILERRNKKFGRHRDGKMLTKGQISSFWEGEDLDEILASLLSKHYLKIVDGDRYKPVAGNYSFEVYKFLDPEKISVTVVASDCSRLGIYNEGRLRRLTPREVARLQGFPDTFVLHSDDTRAYFQLGNAVTVSVAKEVCSEGLRLSMMEEPLSPTEESIAS
;
A
#
# COMPACT_ATOMS: atom_id res chain seq x y z
N PHE A 1 -9.94 17.56 -18.66
CA PHE A 1 -11.06 17.11 -17.79
C PHE A 1 -10.81 17.30 -16.29
N MET A 2 -9.90 16.54 -15.65
CA MET A 2 -9.81 16.46 -14.18
C MET A 2 -9.62 17.80 -13.45
N ASN A 3 -8.77 18.72 -13.95
CA ASN A 3 -8.59 20.03 -13.33
C ASN A 3 -9.91 20.82 -13.22
N ARG A 4 -10.72 20.79 -14.29
CA ARG A 4 -12.03 21.46 -14.33
C ARG A 4 -13.03 20.76 -13.39
N PHE A 5 -13.03 19.43 -13.37
CA PHE A 5 -13.84 18.64 -12.43
C PHE A 5 -13.49 18.93 -10.95
N ILE A 6 -12.20 19.14 -10.63
CA ILE A 6 -11.73 19.48 -9.28
C ILE A 6 -12.12 20.91 -8.88
N LEU A 7 -12.06 21.84 -9.82
CA LEU A 7 -12.47 23.22 -9.62
C LEU A 7 -13.98 23.32 -9.36
N GLU A 8 -14.79 22.73 -10.25
CA GLU A 8 -16.24 22.90 -10.26
C GLU A 8 -16.92 22.28 -9.04
N ARG A 9 -16.39 21.18 -8.49
CA ARG A 9 -16.98 20.56 -7.29
C ARG A 9 -16.87 21.40 -6.01
N ARG A 10 -16.00 22.41 -5.99
CA ARG A 10 -15.88 23.36 -4.87
C ARG A 10 -16.93 24.47 -4.98
N ASN A 11 -17.56 24.63 -6.14
CA ASN A 11 -18.56 25.67 -6.38
C ASN A 11 -19.84 25.42 -5.58
N LYS A 12 -20.34 26.46 -4.88
CA LYS A 12 -21.57 26.45 -4.07
C LYS A 12 -22.82 26.04 -4.86
N LYS A 13 -22.84 26.24 -6.19
CA LYS A 13 -23.97 25.86 -7.06
C LYS A 13 -24.35 24.37 -6.99
N PHE A 14 -23.40 23.51 -6.62
CA PHE A 14 -23.63 22.05 -6.54
C PHE A 14 -23.87 21.53 -5.10
N GLY A 15 -24.07 22.41 -4.11
CA GLY A 15 -24.39 22.03 -2.72
C GLY A 15 -23.70 22.88 -1.65
N ARG A 16 -23.95 22.59 -0.37
CA ARG A 16 -23.42 23.38 0.78
C ARG A 16 -22.25 22.74 1.53
N HIS A 17 -21.84 21.51 1.16
CA HIS A 17 -20.77 20.78 1.85
C HIS A 17 -19.40 21.44 1.65
N ARG A 18 -18.58 21.49 2.72
CA ARG A 18 -17.25 22.11 2.74
C ARG A 18 -16.17 21.24 2.09
N ASP A 19 -16.30 19.92 2.22
CA ASP A 19 -15.43 18.95 1.55
C ASP A 19 -15.96 18.68 0.14
N GLY A 20 -15.08 18.67 -0.87
CA GLY A 20 -15.45 18.73 -2.29
C GLY A 20 -16.63 17.83 -2.67
N LYS A 21 -17.59 18.39 -3.41
CA LYS A 21 -18.89 17.73 -3.66
C LYS A 21 -18.75 16.58 -4.65
N MET A 22 -19.55 15.54 -4.45
CA MET A 22 -19.72 14.48 -5.45
C MET A 22 -20.71 14.99 -6.50
N LEU A 23 -20.35 14.88 -7.77
CA LEU A 23 -21.15 15.43 -8.86
C LEU A 23 -21.78 14.30 -9.67
N THR A 24 -23.03 14.48 -10.11
CA THR A 24 -23.68 13.56 -11.04
C THR A 24 -23.16 13.79 -12.47
N LYS A 25 -23.36 12.81 -13.36
CA LYS A 25 -23.01 12.96 -14.79
C LYS A 25 -23.63 14.24 -15.39
N GLY A 26 -24.91 14.52 -15.09
CA GLY A 26 -25.61 15.72 -15.57
C GLY A 26 -25.02 17.03 -15.04
N GLN A 27 -24.46 17.04 -13.82
CA GLN A 27 -23.73 18.20 -13.32
C GLN A 27 -22.37 18.35 -14.01
N ILE A 28 -21.70 17.25 -14.33
CA ILE A 28 -20.42 17.26 -15.04
C ILE A 28 -20.58 17.76 -16.48
N SER A 29 -21.64 17.32 -17.17
CA SER A 29 -21.95 17.79 -18.52
C SER A 29 -22.25 19.29 -18.58
N SER A 30 -22.68 19.91 -17.48
CA SER A 30 -22.97 21.36 -17.44
C SER A 30 -21.74 22.27 -17.62
N PHE A 31 -20.53 21.73 -17.47
CA PHE A 31 -19.27 22.47 -17.62
C PHE A 31 -18.24 21.76 -18.50
N TRP A 32 -18.62 20.62 -19.09
CA TRP A 32 -17.79 19.89 -20.02
C TRP A 32 -18.25 20.17 -21.45
N GLU A 33 -17.32 20.57 -22.30
CA GLU A 33 -17.59 21.01 -23.68
C GLU A 33 -17.23 19.93 -24.72
N GLY A 34 -16.69 18.78 -24.30
CA GLY A 34 -16.31 17.66 -25.19
C GLY A 34 -17.42 16.62 -25.35
N GLU A 35 -17.47 15.96 -26.51
CA GLU A 35 -18.43 14.89 -26.81
C GLU A 35 -18.05 13.53 -26.16
N ASP A 36 -16.82 13.42 -25.66
CA ASP A 36 -16.18 12.21 -25.13
C ASP A 36 -16.39 11.97 -23.63
N LEU A 37 -17.39 12.63 -23.02
CA LEU A 37 -17.58 12.60 -21.57
C LEU A 37 -17.72 11.18 -21.02
N ASP A 38 -18.48 10.33 -21.71
CA ASP A 38 -18.70 8.94 -21.29
C ASP A 38 -17.42 8.10 -21.36
N GLU A 39 -16.64 8.26 -22.43
CA GLU A 39 -15.36 7.57 -22.58
C GLU A 39 -14.34 8.01 -21.52
N ILE A 40 -14.28 9.31 -21.24
CA ILE A 40 -13.42 9.85 -20.18
C ILE A 40 -13.84 9.31 -18.81
N LEU A 41 -15.14 9.35 -18.49
CA LEU A 41 -15.64 8.86 -17.20
C LEU A 41 -15.36 7.36 -17.05
N ALA A 42 -15.62 6.55 -18.09
CA ALA A 42 -15.30 5.13 -18.10
C ALA A 42 -13.79 4.87 -17.92
N SER A 43 -12.94 5.63 -18.63
CA SER A 43 -11.48 5.54 -18.51
C SER A 43 -11.01 5.86 -17.09
N LEU A 44 -11.56 6.90 -16.47
CA LEU A 44 -11.20 7.33 -15.12
C LEU A 44 -11.71 6.38 -14.03
N LEU A 45 -12.86 5.74 -14.23
CA LEU A 45 -13.36 4.68 -13.35
C LEU A 45 -12.47 3.43 -13.44
N SER A 46 -12.12 3.01 -14.65
CA SER A 46 -11.22 1.87 -14.88
C SER A 46 -9.84 2.10 -14.26
N LYS A 47 -9.32 3.32 -14.35
CA LYS A 47 -8.04 3.73 -13.74
C LYS A 47 -8.12 4.07 -12.26
N HIS A 48 -9.29 3.90 -11.63
CA HIS A 48 -9.54 4.21 -10.21
C HIS A 48 -9.26 5.66 -9.79
N TYR A 49 -9.27 6.62 -10.73
CA TYR A 49 -9.21 8.05 -10.41
C TYR A 49 -10.56 8.59 -9.93
N LEU A 50 -11.66 7.94 -10.32
CA LEU A 50 -13.02 8.23 -9.88
C LEU A 50 -13.66 6.98 -9.28
N LYS A 51 -14.60 7.17 -8.37
CA LYS A 51 -15.50 6.14 -7.85
C LYS A 51 -16.94 6.64 -7.89
N ILE A 52 -17.87 5.75 -8.22
CA ILE A 52 -19.31 6.01 -8.10
C ILE A 52 -19.73 5.78 -6.63
N VAL A 53 -20.44 6.76 -6.08
CA VAL A 53 -21.02 6.75 -4.73
C VAL A 53 -22.51 7.05 -4.88
N ASP A 54 -23.33 6.42 -4.06
CA ASP A 54 -24.81 6.59 -4.06
C ASP A 54 -25.46 6.31 -5.44
N GLY A 55 -24.85 5.45 -6.25
CA GLY A 55 -25.39 4.99 -7.54
C GLY A 55 -25.12 5.90 -8.73
N ASP A 56 -25.03 7.23 -8.55
CA ASP A 56 -24.93 8.18 -9.68
C ASP A 56 -23.91 9.31 -9.49
N ARG A 57 -23.21 9.36 -8.35
CA ARG A 57 -22.30 10.47 -8.03
C ARG A 57 -20.84 10.08 -8.17
N TYR A 58 -20.10 10.89 -8.90
CA TYR A 58 -18.67 10.71 -9.10
C TYR A 58 -17.89 11.41 -8.00
N LYS A 59 -17.09 10.63 -7.27
CA LYS A 59 -16.15 11.10 -6.25
C LYS A 59 -14.72 10.91 -6.77
N PRO A 60 -13.85 11.94 -6.70
CA PRO A 60 -12.42 11.75 -6.93
C PRO A 60 -11.85 10.82 -5.85
N VAL A 61 -11.08 9.82 -6.29
CA VAL A 61 -10.22 9.09 -5.37
C VAL A 61 -9.00 9.98 -5.16
N ALA A 62 -8.84 10.51 -3.95
CA ALA A 62 -7.74 11.39 -3.55
C ALA A 62 -7.09 10.81 -2.26
N GLY A 63 -5.75 10.88 -2.14
CA GLY A 63 -4.96 10.26 -1.06
C GLY A 63 -4.15 9.02 -1.50
N ASN A 64 -3.62 8.25 -0.54
CA ASN A 64 -2.75 7.07 -0.74
C ASN A 64 -3.27 6.05 -1.79
N TYR A 65 -4.58 6.06 -2.05
CA TYR A 65 -5.25 5.11 -2.93
C TYR A 65 -5.37 5.55 -4.40
N SER A 66 -4.98 6.79 -4.72
CA SER A 66 -5.36 7.49 -5.97
C SER A 66 -4.44 7.24 -7.16
N PHE A 67 -3.29 6.63 -6.91
CA PHE A 67 -2.27 6.36 -7.92
C PHE A 67 -1.90 4.88 -7.87
N GLU A 68 -1.59 4.34 -9.05
CA GLU A 68 -1.12 2.97 -9.19
C GLU A 68 0.21 2.73 -8.47
N VAL A 69 1.03 3.76 -8.35
CA VAL A 69 2.29 3.80 -7.60
C VAL A 69 2.28 5.08 -6.77
N TYR A 70 2.59 4.96 -5.48
CA TYR A 70 2.57 6.09 -4.55
C TYR A 70 3.95 6.43 -3.99
N LYS A 71 4.81 5.42 -3.82
CA LYS A 71 6.17 5.58 -3.31
C LYS A 71 7.15 5.00 -4.32
N PHE A 72 8.14 5.78 -4.68
CA PHE A 72 9.23 5.35 -5.56
C PHE A 72 10.44 4.95 -4.71
N LEU A 73 10.95 3.76 -4.96
CA LEU A 73 12.26 3.37 -4.44
C LEU A 73 13.35 3.90 -5.36
N ASP A 74 14.40 4.40 -4.73
CA ASP A 74 15.63 4.83 -5.38
C ASP A 74 16.70 3.77 -5.07
N PRO A 75 17.34 3.15 -6.07
CA PRO A 75 18.37 2.13 -5.86
C PRO A 75 19.54 2.60 -4.98
N GLU A 76 19.81 3.90 -4.94
CA GLU A 76 20.91 4.48 -4.17
C GLU A 76 20.50 4.90 -2.75
N LYS A 77 19.22 4.73 -2.38
CA LYS A 77 18.70 5.11 -1.06
C LYS A 77 18.19 3.92 -0.28
N ILE A 78 18.14 4.09 1.04
CA ILE A 78 17.53 3.13 1.95
C ILE A 78 16.07 2.92 1.54
N SER A 79 15.66 1.65 1.45
CA SER A 79 14.28 1.29 1.13
C SER A 79 13.32 1.86 2.17
N VAL A 80 12.19 2.39 1.70
CA VAL A 80 11.06 2.73 2.58
C VAL A 80 10.53 1.44 3.23
N THR A 81 9.96 1.55 4.43
CA THR A 81 9.32 0.42 5.11
C THR A 81 8.26 -0.22 4.20
N VAL A 82 8.40 -1.52 3.98
CA VAL A 82 7.42 -2.34 3.28
C VAL A 82 6.28 -2.64 4.26
N VAL A 83 5.10 -2.11 4.00
CA VAL A 83 3.91 -2.25 4.87
C VAL A 83 2.79 -2.90 4.08
N ALA A 84 2.05 -3.83 4.69
CA ALA A 84 0.99 -4.60 4.00
C ALA A 84 -0.05 -3.73 3.27
N SER A 85 -0.39 -2.55 3.80
CA SER A 85 -1.33 -1.62 3.18
C SER A 85 -0.85 -1.01 1.87
N ASP A 86 0.47 -0.84 1.73
CA ASP A 86 1.10 -0.04 0.67
C ASP A 86 2.05 -0.86 -0.20
N CYS A 87 2.32 -2.12 0.18
CA CYS A 87 3.31 -3.01 -0.41
C CYS A 87 3.12 -3.17 -1.94
N SER A 88 1.87 -3.29 -2.38
CA SER A 88 1.50 -3.41 -3.80
C SER A 88 1.61 -2.09 -4.59
N ARG A 89 1.95 -0.98 -3.94
CA ARG A 89 2.00 0.38 -4.52
C ARG A 89 3.40 0.98 -4.48
N LEU A 90 4.40 0.20 -4.08
CA LEU A 90 5.80 0.54 -4.24
C LEU A 90 6.16 0.38 -5.72
N GLY A 91 6.84 1.37 -6.27
CA GLY A 91 7.29 1.32 -7.65
C GLY A 91 8.72 1.78 -7.83
N ILE A 92 9.23 1.47 -9.00
CA ILE A 92 10.57 1.83 -9.44
C ILE A 92 10.47 2.44 -10.82
N TYR A 93 11.47 3.25 -11.13
CA TYR A 93 11.72 3.69 -12.49
C TYR A 93 12.82 2.82 -13.08
N ASN A 94 12.51 2.11 -14.16
CA ASN A 94 13.48 1.29 -14.87
C ASN A 94 13.38 1.55 -16.38
N GLU A 95 14.50 1.94 -17.00
CA GLU A 95 14.62 2.07 -18.46
C GLU A 95 13.50 2.90 -19.11
N GLY A 96 13.18 4.07 -18.57
CA GLY A 96 12.12 4.92 -19.13
C GLY A 96 10.71 4.56 -18.69
N ARG A 97 10.52 3.42 -18.02
CA ARG A 97 9.20 2.92 -17.63
C ARG A 97 9.01 2.90 -16.12
N LEU A 98 7.86 3.43 -15.70
CA LEU A 98 7.38 3.33 -14.34
C LEU A 98 6.61 2.02 -14.16
N ARG A 99 6.95 1.24 -13.13
CA ARG A 99 6.19 0.04 -12.77
C ARG A 99 6.18 -0.22 -11.26
N ARG A 100 5.23 -1.05 -10.83
CA ARG A 100 5.21 -1.61 -9.47
C ARG A 100 6.35 -2.63 -9.31
N LEU A 101 6.82 -2.77 -8.08
CA LEU A 101 7.62 -3.93 -7.69
C LEU A 101 6.75 -5.19 -7.77
N THR A 102 7.36 -6.31 -8.11
CA THR A 102 6.75 -7.65 -8.07
C THR A 102 6.81 -8.23 -6.64
N PRO A 103 6.00 -9.23 -6.29
CA PRO A 103 6.08 -9.85 -4.97
C PRO A 103 7.47 -10.42 -4.67
N ARG A 104 8.18 -10.91 -5.70
CA ARG A 104 9.55 -11.41 -5.56
C ARG A 104 10.55 -10.31 -5.22
N GLU A 105 10.44 -9.14 -5.85
CA GLU A 105 11.31 -8.00 -5.53
C GLU A 105 11.08 -7.51 -4.10
N VAL A 106 9.81 -7.45 -3.68
CA VAL A 106 9.46 -7.12 -2.28
C VAL A 106 10.02 -8.17 -1.31
N ALA A 107 9.92 -9.46 -1.63
CA ALA A 107 10.48 -10.52 -0.80
C ALA A 107 12.00 -10.37 -0.61
N ARG A 108 12.72 -9.99 -1.68
CA ARG A 108 14.16 -9.68 -1.60
C ARG A 108 14.44 -8.48 -0.71
N LEU A 109 13.62 -7.41 -0.79
CA LEU A 109 13.74 -6.26 0.10
C LEU A 109 13.55 -6.65 1.58
N GLN A 110 12.69 -7.64 1.86
CA GLN A 110 12.50 -8.19 3.22
C GLN A 110 13.56 -9.22 3.63
N GLY A 111 14.53 -9.52 2.76
CA GLY A 111 15.62 -10.47 3.02
C GLY A 111 15.24 -11.94 2.85
N PHE A 112 14.09 -12.25 2.24
CA PHE A 112 13.73 -13.63 1.93
C PHE A 112 14.64 -14.22 0.83
N PRO A 113 15.05 -15.49 0.95
CA PRO A 113 15.80 -16.15 -0.10
C PRO A 113 14.92 -16.34 -1.35
N ASP A 114 15.55 -16.39 -2.53
CA ASP A 114 14.84 -16.61 -3.80
C ASP A 114 14.10 -17.95 -3.88
N THR A 115 14.51 -18.92 -3.06
CA THR A 115 13.85 -20.22 -2.89
C THR A 115 12.55 -20.16 -2.08
N PHE A 116 12.27 -19.05 -1.39
CA PHE A 116 11.04 -18.91 -0.60
C PHE A 116 9.82 -18.91 -1.52
N VAL A 117 8.87 -19.80 -1.26
CA VAL A 117 7.66 -19.96 -2.07
C VAL A 117 6.66 -18.87 -1.69
N LEU A 118 6.34 -18.01 -2.65
CA LEU A 118 5.32 -16.97 -2.49
C LEU A 118 3.95 -17.54 -2.81
N HIS A 119 2.91 -16.94 -2.20
CA HIS A 119 1.53 -17.24 -2.54
C HIS A 119 1.27 -16.97 -4.04
N SER A 120 0.48 -17.81 -4.69
CA SER A 120 0.18 -17.71 -6.14
C SER A 120 -0.62 -16.45 -6.52
N ASP A 121 -1.50 -15.99 -5.62
CA ASP A 121 -2.16 -14.68 -5.70
C ASP A 121 -1.24 -13.58 -5.14
N ASP A 122 -0.81 -12.68 -6.03
CA ASP A 122 0.02 -11.51 -5.74
C ASP A 122 -0.54 -10.67 -4.59
N THR A 123 -1.85 -10.47 -4.51
CA THR A 123 -2.48 -9.65 -3.47
C THR A 123 -2.21 -10.22 -2.09
N ARG A 124 -2.35 -11.55 -1.96
CA ARG A 124 -2.07 -12.27 -0.71
C ARG A 124 -0.58 -12.32 -0.43
N ALA A 125 0.26 -12.47 -1.46
CA ALA A 125 1.71 -12.42 -1.32
C ALA A 125 2.17 -11.06 -0.77
N TYR A 126 1.71 -9.94 -1.34
CA TYR A 126 2.02 -8.60 -0.81
C TYR A 126 1.56 -8.41 0.62
N PHE A 127 0.36 -8.91 0.96
CA PHE A 127 -0.16 -8.83 2.32
C PHE A 127 0.70 -9.62 3.32
N GLN A 128 1.13 -10.83 2.97
CA GLN A 128 2.04 -11.64 3.80
C GLN A 128 3.39 -10.94 3.96
N LEU A 129 4.00 -10.48 2.86
CA LEU A 129 5.31 -9.83 2.86
C LEU A 129 5.32 -8.51 3.61
N GLY A 130 4.23 -7.74 3.55
CA GLY A 130 4.12 -6.47 4.26
C GLY A 130 3.79 -6.59 5.75
N ASN A 131 3.41 -7.79 6.21
CA ASN A 131 3.24 -8.11 7.64
C ASN A 131 4.41 -8.95 8.19
N ALA A 132 5.31 -9.41 7.33
CA ALA A 132 6.46 -10.18 7.73
C ALA A 132 7.51 -9.31 8.43
N VAL A 133 8.22 -9.92 9.38
CA VAL A 133 9.45 -9.35 9.95
C VAL A 133 10.59 -9.59 8.97
N THR A 134 11.46 -8.59 8.78
CA THR A 134 12.65 -8.72 7.92
C THR A 134 13.52 -9.87 8.41
N VAL A 135 13.92 -10.74 7.48
CA VAL A 135 14.59 -12.03 7.79
C VAL A 135 15.90 -11.82 8.54
N SER A 136 16.69 -10.80 8.17
CA SER A 136 17.94 -10.48 8.86
C SER A 136 17.71 -10.11 10.33
N VAL A 137 16.70 -9.30 10.62
CA VAL A 137 16.35 -8.90 12.00
C VAL A 137 15.87 -10.11 12.80
N ALA A 138 14.97 -10.92 12.23
CA ALA A 138 14.48 -12.12 12.90
C ALA A 138 15.63 -13.09 13.24
N LYS A 139 16.58 -13.27 12.31
CA LYS A 139 17.75 -14.13 12.51
C LYS A 139 18.60 -13.66 13.69
N GLU A 140 18.92 -12.38 13.77
CA GLU A 140 19.73 -11.83 14.87
C GLU A 140 19.03 -11.95 16.22
N VAL A 141 17.73 -11.63 16.29
CA VAL A 141 16.93 -11.77 17.52
C VAL A 141 16.89 -13.23 17.99
N CYS A 142 16.66 -14.17 17.08
CA CYS A 142 16.65 -15.60 17.41
C CYS A 142 18.04 -16.08 17.84
N SER A 143 19.11 -15.65 17.17
CA SER A 143 20.49 -16.02 17.52
C SER A 143 20.85 -15.54 18.92
N GLU A 144 20.49 -14.30 19.27
CA GLU A 144 20.74 -13.75 20.59
C GLU A 144 19.90 -14.45 21.67
N GLY A 145 18.62 -14.72 21.38
CA GLY A 145 17.76 -15.49 22.28
C GLY A 145 18.30 -16.90 22.57
N LEU A 146 18.79 -17.60 21.53
CA LEU A 146 19.44 -18.89 21.68
C LEU A 146 20.73 -18.78 22.51
N ARG A 147 21.57 -17.79 22.24
CA ARG A 147 22.81 -17.54 22.99
C ARG A 147 22.51 -17.39 24.48
N LEU A 148 21.51 -16.60 24.86
CA LEU A 148 21.10 -16.42 26.25
C LEU A 148 20.56 -17.71 26.86
N SER A 149 19.73 -18.45 26.14
CA SER A 149 19.19 -19.74 26.63
C SER A 149 20.27 -20.81 26.87
N MET A 150 21.41 -20.72 26.15
CA MET A 150 22.55 -21.63 26.32
C MET A 150 23.53 -21.18 27.41
N MET A 151 23.36 -19.96 27.95
CA MET A 151 24.19 -19.41 29.04
C MET A 151 23.53 -19.51 30.42
N GLU A 152 22.24 -19.84 30.49
CA GLU A 152 21.61 -20.22 31.75
C GLU A 152 22.07 -21.63 32.13
N GLU A 153 23.00 -21.73 33.10
CA GLU A 153 23.27 -22.99 33.80
C GLU A 153 21.95 -23.51 34.41
N PRO A 154 21.72 -24.84 34.43
CA PRO A 154 20.53 -25.38 35.07
C PRO A 154 20.52 -24.92 36.52
N LEU A 155 19.42 -24.30 36.96
CA LEU A 155 19.18 -23.95 38.36
C LEU A 155 19.53 -25.18 39.21
N SER A 156 20.61 -25.09 39.98
CA SER A 156 20.96 -26.10 40.96
C SER A 156 19.74 -26.30 41.85
N PRO A 157 19.27 -27.54 42.09
CA PRO A 157 18.18 -27.75 43.02
C PRO A 157 18.58 -27.12 44.34
N THR A 158 17.87 -26.05 44.73
CA THR A 158 18.05 -25.40 46.02
C THR A 158 17.94 -26.48 47.09
N GLU A 159 19.01 -26.63 47.87
CA GLU A 159 19.03 -27.49 49.03
C GLU A 159 17.85 -27.10 49.94
N GLU A 160 16.75 -27.88 49.89
CA GLU A 160 15.83 -27.98 51.01
C GLU A 160 16.57 -28.69 52.15
N SER A 161 17.49 -27.93 52.74
CA SER A 161 18.16 -28.25 53.98
C SER A 161 17.22 -27.88 55.13
N ILE A 162 16.59 -28.92 55.68
CA ILE A 162 16.47 -29.15 57.13
C ILE A 162 15.61 -28.13 57.89
N ALA A 163 14.34 -28.50 58.11
CA ALA A 163 13.63 -28.18 59.34
C ALA A 163 12.96 -29.48 59.85
N SER A 164 13.73 -30.25 60.61
CA SER A 164 13.22 -31.24 61.57
C SER A 164 13.35 -30.70 62.98
#